data_AF-X0WCV5-F1
#
_entry.id   AF-X0WCV5-F1
#
_cell.length_a   1.000
_cell.length_b   1.000
_cell.length_c   1.000
_cell.angle_alpha   90.00
_cell.angle_beta   90.00
_cell.angle_gamma   90.00
#
_symmetry.space_group_name_H-M   'P 1'
#
loop_
_entity.id
_entity.type
_entity.pdbx_description
1 polymer ?
#
loop_
_entity_poly.entity_id
_entity_poly.type
_entity_poly.pdbx_seq_one_letter_code
_entity_poly.pdbx_strand_id
1 'polypeptide(L)'
;MGGSSEGPRETQTPQDALSAREREILELLGTGMTNRQIARELIISVNTVKAHLRNVYTKLGVESRTEATLYGIRHGLIDVGRPSEPGSTVSQAEETRAALAPHLVRWPLRAPQRVAIVMALVLTLIVTIWPDAET
;
A
#
# COMPACT_ATOMS: atom_id res chain seq x y z
N MET A 1 54.34 11.77 2.28
CA MET A 1 52.94 12.24 2.33
C MET A 1 52.18 11.62 1.17
N GLY A 2 51.45 10.52 1.41
CA GLY A 2 50.57 9.89 0.41
C GLY A 2 49.13 10.14 0.82
N GLY A 3 48.46 11.08 0.15
CA GLY A 3 47.03 11.30 0.31
C GLY A 3 46.27 10.17 -0.37
N SER A 4 45.83 9.19 0.42
CA SER A 4 44.89 8.17 -0.03
C SER A 4 43.54 8.83 -0.31
N SER A 5 43.29 9.09 -1.59
CA SER A 5 42.01 8.82 -2.27
C SER A 5 40.78 8.57 -1.38
N GLU A 6 40.18 9.63 -0.85
CA GLU A 6 38.75 9.61 -0.53
C GLU A 6 37.98 9.77 -1.85
N GLY A 7 37.60 8.64 -2.45
CA GLY A 7 36.59 8.64 -3.51
C GLY A 7 35.28 9.28 -2.99
N PRO A 8 34.47 9.91 -3.84
CA PRO A 8 33.19 10.46 -3.43
C PRO A 8 32.39 9.36 -2.74
N ARG A 9 32.05 9.55 -1.46
CA ARG A 9 31.10 8.69 -0.77
C ARG A 9 29.81 8.81 -1.56
N GLU A 10 29.52 7.82 -2.41
CA GLU A 10 28.25 7.71 -3.11
C GLU A 10 27.17 7.92 -2.06
N THR A 11 26.44 9.02 -2.21
CA THR A 11 25.34 9.38 -1.33
C THR A 11 24.29 8.30 -1.47
N GLN A 12 24.38 7.25 -0.64
CA GLN A 12 23.36 6.22 -0.54
C GLN A 12 22.03 6.91 -0.27
N THR A 13 21.15 6.86 -1.25
CA THR A 13 19.81 7.41 -1.11
C THR A 13 19.13 6.62 0.01
N PRO A 14 18.23 7.20 0.82
CA PRO A 14 17.47 6.43 1.81
C PRO A 14 16.71 5.22 1.22
N GLN A 15 16.42 5.28 -0.09
CA GLN A 15 15.91 4.16 -0.86
C GLN A 15 16.91 3.00 -0.93
N ASP A 16 18.20 3.26 -1.12
CA ASP A 16 19.23 2.21 -1.26
C ASP A 16 19.62 1.57 0.09
N ALA A 17 19.30 2.22 1.20
CA ALA A 17 19.62 1.75 2.56
C ALA A 17 18.72 0.59 3.04
N LEU A 18 17.47 0.52 2.55
CA LEU A 18 16.50 -0.52 2.95
C LEU A 18 16.51 -1.70 1.98
N SER A 19 16.52 -2.92 2.53
CA SER A 19 16.26 -4.13 1.74
C SER A 19 14.83 -4.14 1.21
N ALA A 20 14.58 -4.96 0.17
CA ALA A 20 13.25 -5.10 -0.43
C ALA A 20 12.16 -5.42 0.63
N ARG A 21 12.48 -6.34 1.56
CA ARG A 21 11.55 -6.74 2.62
C ARG A 21 11.28 -5.63 3.64
N GLU A 22 12.30 -4.86 3.96
CA GLU A 22 12.18 -3.72 4.88
C GLU A 22 11.32 -2.60 4.28
N ARG A 23 11.44 -2.37 2.96
CA ARG A 23 10.61 -1.40 2.23
C ARG A 23 9.15 -1.81 2.20
N GLU A 24 8.88 -3.06 1.84
CA GLU A 24 7.52 -3.61 1.83
C GLU A 24 6.84 -3.48 3.22
N ILE A 25 7.59 -3.78 4.29
CA ILE A 25 7.09 -3.58 5.67
C ILE A 25 6.83 -2.10 5.96
N LEU A 26 7.70 -1.19 5.51
CA LEU A 26 7.54 0.26 5.70
C LEU A 26 6.31 0.80 4.95
N GLU A 27 6.05 0.32 3.73
CA GLU A 27 4.87 0.66 2.93
C GLU A 27 3.58 0.21 3.63
N LEU A 28 3.50 -1.05 4.05
CA LEU A 28 2.35 -1.56 4.80
C LEU A 28 2.16 -0.82 6.13
N LEU A 29 3.26 -0.47 6.81
CA LEU A 29 3.23 0.36 8.01
C LEU A 29 2.62 1.75 7.73
N GLY A 30 2.94 2.34 6.57
CA GLY A 30 2.41 3.61 6.08
C GLY A 30 0.89 3.62 5.87
N THR A 31 0.31 2.47 5.52
CA THR A 31 -1.16 2.31 5.40
C THR A 31 -1.90 2.24 6.75
N GLY A 32 -1.16 2.23 7.87
CA GLY A 32 -1.75 2.13 9.21
C GLY A 32 -1.91 0.70 9.73
N MET A 33 -1.42 -0.32 9.02
CA MET A 33 -1.53 -1.71 9.46
C MET A 33 -0.75 -2.01 10.75
N THR A 34 -1.39 -2.69 11.70
CA THR A 34 -0.74 -3.22 12.90
C THR A 34 0.29 -4.31 12.56
N ASN A 35 1.25 -4.57 13.45
CA ASN A 35 2.26 -5.61 13.23
C ASN A 35 1.64 -7.01 13.02
N ARG A 36 0.46 -7.28 13.60
CA ARG A 36 -0.29 -8.52 13.36
C ARG A 36 -0.90 -8.59 11.96
N GLN A 37 -1.39 -7.46 11.43
CA GLN A 37 -1.89 -7.40 10.06
C GLN A 37 -0.75 -7.57 9.07
N ILE A 38 0.36 -6.84 9.27
CA ILE A 38 1.57 -6.97 8.45
C ILE A 38 2.07 -8.43 8.48
N ALA A 39 2.15 -9.06 9.65
CA ALA A 39 2.57 -10.45 9.78
C ALA A 39 1.70 -11.43 8.96
N ARG A 40 0.38 -11.21 8.94
CA ARG A 40 -0.55 -12.03 8.14
C ARG A 40 -0.41 -11.78 6.65
N GLU A 41 -0.36 -10.52 6.24
CA GLU A 41 -0.20 -10.12 4.83
C GLU A 41 1.07 -10.73 4.23
N LEU A 42 2.13 -10.69 5.03
CA LEU A 42 3.48 -11.08 4.63
C LEU A 42 3.82 -12.54 4.93
N ILE A 43 2.88 -13.31 5.52
CA ILE A 43 3.01 -14.72 5.91
C ILE A 43 4.28 -14.97 6.74
N ILE A 44 4.50 -14.16 7.78
CA ILE A 44 5.63 -14.25 8.72
C ILE A 44 5.17 -14.08 10.16
N SER A 45 6.04 -14.39 11.13
CA SER A 45 5.70 -14.17 12.54
C SER A 45 5.68 -12.67 12.91
N VAL A 46 4.86 -12.31 13.91
CA VAL A 46 4.83 -10.94 14.47
C VAL A 46 6.21 -10.54 15.02
N ASN A 47 6.97 -11.49 15.57
CA ASN A 47 8.32 -11.24 16.07
C ASN A 47 9.28 -10.92 14.92
N THR A 48 9.14 -11.58 13.78
CA THR A 48 9.90 -11.30 12.56
C THR A 48 9.60 -9.88 12.06
N VAL A 49 8.32 -9.46 12.04
CA VAL A 49 7.95 -8.07 11.71
C VAL A 49 8.61 -7.08 12.66
N LYS A 50 8.57 -7.32 13.98
CA LYS A 50 9.23 -6.45 14.97
C LYS A 50 10.74 -6.35 14.75
N ALA A 51 11.40 -7.46 14.40
CA ALA A 51 12.82 -7.47 14.10
C ALA A 51 13.14 -6.63 12.85
N HIS A 52 12.38 -6.80 11.77
CA HIS A 52 12.53 -5.98 10.58
C HIS A 52 12.26 -4.50 10.85
N LEU A 53 11.23 -4.16 11.63
CA LEU A 53 10.94 -2.78 12.01
C LEU A 53 12.07 -2.14 12.81
N ARG A 54 12.71 -2.88 13.72
CA ARG A 54 13.90 -2.39 14.43
C ARG A 54 15.01 -2.04 13.45
N ASN A 55 15.29 -2.90 12.48
CA ASN A 55 16.31 -2.64 11.47
C ASN A 55 15.95 -1.44 10.60
N VAL A 56 14.68 -1.31 10.18
CA VAL A 56 14.17 -0.14 9.47
C VAL A 56 14.43 1.12 10.29
N TYR A 57 14.05 1.13 11.57
CA TYR A 57 14.24 2.30 12.44
C TYR A 57 15.71 2.69 12.58
N THR A 58 16.58 1.71 12.81
CA THR A 58 18.03 1.94 12.88
C THR A 58 18.59 2.49 11.57
N LYS A 59 18.17 1.94 10.42
CA LYS A 59 18.64 2.38 9.10
C LYS A 59 18.13 3.77 8.71
N LEU A 60 16.92 4.12 9.13
CA LEU A 60 16.32 5.43 8.87
C LEU A 60 16.69 6.49 9.92
N GLY A 61 17.30 6.09 11.04
CA GLY A 61 17.66 6.99 12.14
C GLY A 61 16.44 7.56 12.88
N VAL A 62 15.38 6.76 13.01
CA VAL A 62 14.12 7.14 13.67
C VAL A 62 13.85 6.23 14.86
N GLU A 63 13.03 6.68 15.81
CA GLU A 63 12.78 5.94 17.06
C GLU A 63 11.34 5.43 17.16
N SER A 64 10.42 6.02 16.39
CA SER A 64 9.00 5.70 16.50
C SER A 64 8.36 5.29 15.17
N ARG A 65 7.24 4.58 15.28
CA ARG A 65 6.39 4.21 14.15
C ARG A 65 5.97 5.44 13.35
N THR A 66 5.52 6.48 14.06
CA THR A 66 5.06 7.72 13.44
C THR A 66 6.20 8.43 12.71
N GLU A 67 7.39 8.49 13.32
CA GLU A 67 8.57 9.05 12.65
C GLU A 67 8.96 8.25 11.41
N ALA A 68 8.94 6.92 11.47
CA ALA A 68 9.23 6.07 10.32
C ALA A 68 8.23 6.29 9.18
N THR A 69 6.93 6.38 9.49
CA THR A 69 5.90 6.72 8.49
C THR A 69 6.18 8.09 7.87
N LEU A 70 6.37 9.12 8.69
CA LEU A 70 6.63 10.48 8.20
C LEU A 70 7.92 10.57 7.38
N TYR A 71 8.97 9.87 7.82
CA TYR A 71 10.23 9.77 7.08
C TYR A 71 9.99 9.14 5.71
N GLY A 72 9.26 8.02 5.65
CA GLY A 72 8.97 7.32 4.41
C GLY A 72 8.17 8.19 3.43
N ILE A 73 7.20 8.97 3.92
CA ILE A 73 6.43 9.90 3.09
C ILE A 73 7.34 11.02 2.54
N ARG A 74 8.13 11.67 3.40
CA ARG A 74 8.99 12.80 3.01
C ARG A 74 10.05 12.41 1.97
N HIS A 75 10.57 11.19 2.05
CA HIS A 75 11.61 10.69 1.16
C HIS A 75 11.06 9.85 0.00
N GLY A 76 9.74 9.80 -0.18
CA GLY A 76 9.09 9.04 -1.26
C GLY A 76 9.32 7.53 -1.19
N LEU A 77 9.55 6.98 0.01
CA LEU A 77 9.60 5.54 0.27
C LEU A 77 8.20 4.93 0.43
N ILE A 78 7.23 5.75 0.81
CA ILE A 78 5.81 5.38 0.92
C ILE A 78 5.07 6.22 -0.10
N ASP A 79 4.46 5.57 -1.09
CA ASP A 79 3.56 6.24 -2.02
C ASP A 79 2.21 6.46 -1.35
N VAL A 80 2.05 7.64 -0.74
CA VAL A 80 0.73 8.11 -0.30
C VAL A 80 0.09 8.69 -1.53
N GLY A 81 -0.43 7.79 -2.39
CA GLY A 81 -0.91 8.06 -3.74
C GLY A 81 -1.24 9.52 -3.92
N ARG A 82 -0.28 10.28 -4.48
CA ARG A 82 -0.55 11.69 -4.80
C ARG A 82 -1.84 11.64 -5.61
N PRO A 83 -2.89 12.42 -5.26
CA PRO A 83 -4.09 12.46 -6.07
C PRO A 83 -3.60 12.72 -7.50
N SER A 84 -3.66 11.67 -8.32
CA SER A 84 -3.20 11.74 -9.70
C SER A 84 -4.07 12.81 -10.28
N GLU A 85 -3.52 13.98 -10.61
CA GLU A 85 -4.30 15.10 -11.07
C GLU A 85 -5.28 14.57 -12.13
N PRO A 86 -6.60 14.55 -11.89
CA PRO A 86 -7.54 14.02 -12.86
C PRO A 86 -7.64 14.90 -14.12
N GLY A 87 -6.73 15.86 -14.32
CA GLY A 87 -6.86 16.98 -15.24
C GLY A 87 -6.09 16.88 -16.55
N SER A 88 -5.00 16.11 -16.66
CA SER A 88 -4.17 16.17 -17.89
C SER A 88 -4.74 15.38 -19.08
N THR A 89 -5.80 14.60 -18.87
CA THR A 89 -6.51 13.86 -19.94
C THR A 89 -7.88 14.43 -20.29
N VAL A 90 -8.39 15.42 -19.53
CA VAL A 90 -9.76 15.93 -19.72
C VAL A 90 -9.87 16.99 -20.83
N SER A 91 -8.76 17.67 -21.20
CA SER A 91 -8.81 18.77 -22.18
C SER A 91 -9.10 18.34 -23.63
N GLN A 92 -8.72 17.13 -24.06
CA GLN A 92 -9.05 16.64 -25.41
C GLN A 92 -10.45 15.99 -25.50
N ALA A 93 -10.97 15.50 -24.38
CA ALA A 93 -12.28 14.86 -24.33
C ALA A 93 -13.43 15.88 -24.25
N GLU A 94 -13.20 17.09 -23.71
CA GLU A 94 -14.21 18.14 -23.61
C GLU A 94 -14.62 18.73 -24.97
N GLU A 95 -13.67 18.91 -25.88
CA GLU A 95 -13.92 19.57 -27.16
C GLU A 95 -14.78 18.73 -28.12
N THR A 96 -14.73 17.40 -27.98
CA THR A 96 -15.60 16.48 -28.75
C THR A 96 -16.95 16.23 -28.05
N ARG A 97 -17.00 16.34 -26.72
CA ARG A 97 -18.19 16.02 -25.90
C ARG A 97 -19.19 17.17 -25.83
N ALA A 98 -18.73 18.43 -25.93
CA ALA A 98 -19.58 19.62 -25.94
C ALA A 98 -20.54 19.68 -27.14
N ALA A 99 -20.17 19.05 -28.27
CA ALA A 99 -20.99 19.06 -29.49
C ALA A 99 -22.17 18.06 -29.49
N LEU A 100 -22.22 17.11 -28.55
CA LEU A 100 -23.11 15.93 -28.69
C LEU A 100 -24.06 15.64 -27.51
N ALA A 101 -24.04 16.35 -26.38
CA ALA A 101 -24.70 15.86 -25.16
C ALA A 101 -25.74 16.78 -24.47
N PRO A 102 -26.93 17.02 -25.06
CA PRO A 102 -28.14 17.30 -24.29
C PRO A 102 -28.95 16.03 -23.92
N HIS A 103 -28.54 14.84 -24.35
CA HIS A 103 -29.37 13.61 -24.24
C HIS A 103 -28.81 12.49 -23.34
N LEU A 104 -27.63 12.65 -22.74
CA LEU A 104 -27.01 11.64 -21.87
C LEU A 104 -27.33 11.83 -20.38
N VAL A 105 -28.48 12.44 -20.05
CA VAL A 105 -29.10 12.31 -18.72
C VAL A 105 -29.98 11.07 -18.73
N ARG A 106 -29.35 9.90 -18.69
CA ARG A 106 -29.98 8.64 -18.29
C ARG A 106 -29.07 7.95 -17.29
N TRP A 107 -29.10 8.48 -16.08
CA TRP A 107 -28.48 7.92 -14.88
C TRP A 107 -28.71 6.40 -14.78
N PRO A 108 -27.68 5.55 -14.87
CA PRO A 108 -27.87 4.13 -14.69
C PRO A 108 -27.59 3.78 -13.21
N LEU A 109 -28.71 3.66 -12.47
CA LEU A 109 -28.94 2.63 -11.45
C LEU A 109 -28.09 2.68 -10.16
N ARG A 110 -28.81 2.43 -9.06
CA ARG A 110 -28.38 2.68 -7.67
C ARG A 110 -27.29 1.69 -7.21
N ALA A 111 -26.58 2.10 -6.16
CA ALA A 111 -25.36 1.51 -5.63
C ALA A 111 -25.42 0.21 -4.76
N PRO A 112 -26.52 -0.57 -4.55
CA PRO A 112 -26.46 -1.67 -3.58
C PRO A 112 -26.01 -3.04 -4.14
N GLN A 113 -25.75 -3.21 -5.45
CA GLN A 113 -25.52 -4.56 -6.02
C GLN A 113 -24.13 -5.19 -5.79
N ARG A 114 -23.17 -4.48 -5.19
CA ARG A 114 -21.81 -5.04 -4.96
C ARG A 114 -21.72 -5.98 -3.75
N VAL A 115 -22.72 -5.97 -2.86
CA VAL A 115 -22.71 -6.79 -1.62
C VAL A 115 -23.19 -8.22 -1.87
N ALA A 116 -23.99 -8.45 -2.91
CA ALA A 116 -24.64 -9.74 -3.16
C ALA A 116 -23.66 -10.88 -3.54
N ILE A 117 -22.53 -10.58 -4.18
CA ILE A 117 -21.60 -11.60 -4.69
C ILE A 117 -20.76 -12.23 -3.56
N VAL A 118 -20.36 -11.43 -2.57
CA VAL A 118 -19.53 -11.92 -1.45
C VAL A 118 -20.35 -12.77 -0.48
N MET A 119 -21.63 -12.42 -0.27
CA MET A 119 -22.54 -13.18 0.60
C MET A 119 -22.84 -14.59 0.06
N ALA A 120 -22.92 -14.74 -1.27
CA ALA A 120 -23.18 -16.05 -1.89
C ALA A 120 -22.02 -17.04 -1.67
N LEU A 121 -20.76 -16.59 -1.73
CA LEU A 121 -19.58 -17.48 -1.57
C LEU A 121 -19.38 -17.95 -0.11
N VAL A 122 -19.75 -17.13 0.87
CA VAL A 122 -19.65 -17.46 2.30
C VAL A 122 -20.73 -18.48 2.71
N LEU A 123 -21.95 -18.36 2.17
CA LEU A 123 -23.02 -19.33 2.40
C LEU A 123 -22.66 -20.72 1.84
N THR A 124 -22.03 -20.80 0.67
CA THR A 124 -21.63 -22.09 0.08
C THR A 124 -20.53 -22.79 0.90
N LEU A 125 -19.59 -22.02 1.49
CA LEU A 125 -18.48 -22.56 2.29
C LEU A 125 -18.93 -23.01 3.69
N ILE A 126 -19.93 -22.36 4.29
CA ILE A 126 -20.48 -22.74 5.60
C ILE A 126 -21.32 -24.03 5.50
N VAL A 127 -22.08 -24.21 4.41
CA VAL A 127 -22.91 -25.41 4.20
C VAL A 127 -22.06 -26.64 3.84
N THR A 128 -20.89 -26.48 3.22
CA THR A 128 -20.00 -27.61 2.85
C THR A 128 -19.14 -28.13 4.00
N ILE A 129 -19.01 -27.38 5.11
CA ILE A 129 -18.15 -27.75 6.26
C ILE A 129 -18.93 -28.42 7.40
N TRP A 130 -20.22 -28.68 7.22
CA TRP A 130 -21.01 -29.47 8.17
C TRP A 130 -21.93 -30.46 7.46
N PRO A 131 -21.55 -31.75 7.49
CA PRO A 131 -22.52 -32.79 7.78
C PRO A 131 -22.08 -33.60 9.02
N ASP A 132 -23.05 -33.78 9.93
CA ASP A 132 -23.13 -34.57 11.17
C ASP A 132 -22.05 -35.64 11.42
N ALA A 133 -21.44 -35.76 12.60
CA ALA A 133 -22.08 -36.06 13.89
C ALA A 133 -22.99 -37.30 13.84
N GLU A 134 -22.51 -38.46 13.38
CA GLU A 134 -23.11 -39.78 13.69
C GLU A 134 -22.17 -40.94 13.30
N THR A 135 -21.44 -41.50 14.29
CA THR A 135 -21.29 -42.94 14.63
C THR A 135 -20.37 -43.08 15.83
#